data_AF-A0A2H0NAP0-F1
#
_entry.id   AF-A0A2H0NAP0-F1
#
_cell.length_a   1.000
_cell.length_b   1.000
_cell.length_c   1.000
_cell.angle_alpha   90.00
_cell.angle_beta   90.00
_cell.angle_gamma   90.00
#
_symmetry.space_group_name_H-M   'P 1'
#
loop_
_entity.id
_entity.type
_entity.pdbx_description
1 polymer ?
#
loop_
_entity_poly.entity_id
_entity_poly.type
_entity_poly.pdbx_seq_one_letter_code
_entity_poly.pdbx_strand_id
1 'polypeptide(L)'
;MEQIPLPIKTKIAVWWIIIVSVIGAIFFVILHMTTDYTMGPGFIIMFFLFIIILLPSFFLLISGLLLLKRKKWAWWFTIVIFSIQIAELIYIVFRQIANFINTPFPFTIFDIVFDLPILIFLPSLILLLLDRKNFFKIAS
;
A
#
# COMPACT_ATOMS: atom_id res chain seq x y z
N MET A 1 24.83 1.83 24.29
CA MET A 1 23.81 2.90 24.24
C MET A 1 22.45 2.24 24.40
N GLU A 2 21.67 2.67 25.40
CA GLU A 2 20.29 2.20 25.54
C GLU A 2 19.51 2.51 24.26
N GLN A 3 18.84 1.50 23.72
CA GLN A 3 17.99 1.70 22.54
C GLN A 3 16.72 2.43 22.97
N ILE A 4 16.69 3.76 22.79
CA ILE A 4 15.49 4.58 23.03
C ILE A 4 14.32 3.95 22.28
N PRO A 5 13.19 3.56 22.90
CA PRO A 5 12.12 2.86 22.21
C PRO A 5 11.55 3.69 21.04
N LEU A 6 11.05 2.99 20.01
CA LEU A 6 10.31 3.63 18.93
C LEU A 6 9.08 4.37 19.50
N PRO A 7 8.79 5.59 19.03
CA PRO A 7 7.55 6.28 19.35
C PRO A 7 6.33 5.39 19.08
N ILE A 8 5.34 5.43 19.99
CA ILE A 8 4.23 4.48 19.99
C ILE A 8 3.44 4.53 18.67
N LYS A 9 3.15 5.73 18.15
CA LYS A 9 2.39 5.89 16.89
C LYS A 9 3.17 5.34 15.70
N THR A 10 4.47 5.65 15.63
CA THR A 10 5.36 5.08 14.61
C THR A 10 5.39 3.55 14.70
N LYS A 11 5.49 2.98 15.91
CA LYS A 11 5.50 1.53 16.11
C LYS A 11 4.20 0.87 15.58
N ILE A 12 3.04 1.44 15.91
CA ILE A 12 1.74 0.97 15.42
C ILE A 12 1.68 1.06 13.90
N ALA A 13 2.04 2.21 13.33
CA ALA A 13 2.01 2.42 11.89
C ALA A 13 2.91 1.42 11.14
N VAL A 14 4.12 1.18 11.64
CA VAL A 14 5.07 0.24 11.02
C VAL A 14 4.56 -1.20 11.08
N TRP A 15 3.99 -1.64 12.21
CA TRP A 15 3.40 -2.97 12.29
C TRP A 15 2.20 -3.13 11.37
N TRP A 16 1.37 -2.11 11.26
CA TRP A 16 0.25 -2.10 10.33
C TRP A 16 0.72 -2.21 8.87
N ILE A 17 1.74 -1.43 8.48
CA ILE A 17 2.38 -1.54 7.16
C ILE A 17 2.84 -2.96 6.88
N ILE A 18 3.55 -3.59 7.82
CA ILE A 18 4.06 -4.96 7.66
C ILE A 18 2.91 -5.95 7.49
N ILE A 19 1.91 -5.91 8.38
CA ILE A 19 0.76 -6.83 8.36
C ILE A 19 0.00 -6.71 7.04
N VAL A 20 -0.37 -5.49 6.63
CA VAL A 20 -1.14 -5.26 5.41
C VAL A 20 -0.34 -5.65 4.18
N SER A 21 0.97 -5.38 4.16
CA SER A 21 1.84 -5.80 3.05
C SER A 21 1.93 -7.31 2.91
N VAL A 22 2.00 -8.05 4.03
CA VAL A 22 1.98 -9.52 4.03
C VAL A 22 0.62 -10.04 3.54
N ILE A 23 -0.49 -9.47 4.03
CA ILE A 23 -1.83 -9.84 3.59
C ILE A 23 -1.99 -9.58 2.08
N GLY A 24 -1.54 -8.43 1.59
CA GLY A 24 -1.57 -8.07 0.17
C GLY A 24 -0.77 -9.04 -0.70
N ALA A 25 0.42 -9.46 -0.24
CA ALA A 25 1.23 -10.46 -0.93
C ALA A 25 0.54 -11.84 -0.97
N ILE A 26 -0.03 -12.29 0.16
CA ILE A 26 -0.78 -13.56 0.22
C ILE A 26 -2.00 -13.51 -0.70
N PHE A 27 -2.75 -12.41 -0.67
CA PHE A 27 -3.91 -12.20 -1.52
C PHE A 27 -3.53 -12.26 -3.01
N PHE A 28 -2.43 -11.60 -3.39
CA PHE A 28 -1.90 -11.69 -4.76
C PHE A 28 -1.54 -13.13 -5.14
N VAL A 29 -0.88 -13.90 -4.27
CA VAL A 29 -0.56 -15.31 -4.54
C VAL A 29 -1.83 -16.15 -4.74
N ILE A 30 -2.86 -15.95 -3.91
CA ILE A 30 -4.14 -16.65 -4.04
C ILE A 30 -4.79 -16.32 -5.38
N LEU A 31 -4.89 -15.03 -5.73
CA LEU A 31 -5.40 -14.60 -7.04
C LEU A 31 -4.59 -15.19 -8.18
N HIS A 32 -3.26 -15.24 -8.00
CA HIS A 32 -2.38 -15.84 -8.97
C HIS A 32 -2.74 -17.31 -9.19
N MET A 33 -2.93 -18.11 -8.14
CA MET A 33 -3.21 -19.54 -8.27
C MET A 33 -4.62 -19.86 -8.80
N THR A 34 -5.58 -18.95 -8.68
CA THR A 34 -6.99 -19.21 -9.06
C THR A 34 -7.38 -18.77 -10.46
N THR A 35 -6.54 -17.99 -11.14
CA THR A 35 -6.87 -17.48 -12.48
C THR A 35 -6.04 -18.20 -13.54
N ASP A 36 -6.68 -18.59 -14.65
CA ASP A 36 -6.03 -19.32 -15.74
C ASP A 36 -5.33 -18.34 -16.70
N TYR A 37 -4.03 -18.52 -16.96
CA TYR A 37 -3.17 -17.55 -17.67
C TYR A 37 -2.63 -18.04 -19.01
N THR A 38 -3.37 -18.91 -19.68
CA THR A 38 -3.07 -19.19 -21.07
C THR A 38 -3.14 -17.86 -21.85
N MET A 39 -2.05 -17.51 -22.55
CA MET A 39 -1.73 -16.16 -23.05
C MET A 39 -2.96 -15.38 -23.55
N GLY A 40 -3.19 -14.16 -23.03
CA GLY A 40 -4.37 -13.35 -23.35
C GLY A 40 -4.67 -12.22 -22.35
N PRO A 41 -5.91 -11.69 -22.30
CA PRO A 41 -6.30 -10.61 -21.39
C PRO A 41 -6.02 -10.90 -19.91
N GLY A 42 -6.12 -12.17 -19.48
CA GLY A 42 -5.82 -12.59 -18.11
C GLY A 42 -4.36 -12.37 -17.71
N PHE A 43 -3.42 -12.56 -18.64
CA PHE A 43 -1.99 -12.27 -18.41
C PHE A 43 -1.76 -10.77 -18.18
N ILE A 44 -2.37 -9.92 -19.00
CA ILE A 44 -2.26 -8.46 -18.88
C ILE A 44 -2.83 -8.00 -17.53
N ILE A 45 -4.00 -8.50 -17.14
CA ILE A 45 -4.62 -8.17 -15.84
C ILE A 45 -3.70 -8.55 -14.68
N MET A 46 -3.09 -9.74 -14.71
CA MET A 46 -2.16 -10.14 -13.65
C MET A 46 -0.88 -9.33 -13.61
N PHE A 47 -0.35 -8.94 -14.76
CA PHE A 47 0.81 -8.06 -14.82
C PHE A 47 0.49 -6.70 -14.16
N PHE A 48 -0.69 -6.13 -14.41
CA PHE A 48 -1.13 -4.92 -13.71
C PHE A 48 -1.32 -5.16 -12.21
N LEU A 49 -1.96 -6.27 -11.81
CA LEU A 49 -2.11 -6.63 -10.39
C LEU A 49 -0.76 -6.78 -9.68
N PHE A 50 0.26 -7.31 -10.36
CA PHE A 50 1.61 -7.39 -9.83
C PHE A 50 2.17 -6.00 -9.53
N ILE A 51 2.02 -5.06 -10.47
CA ILE A 51 2.54 -3.68 -10.33
C ILE A 51 1.78 -2.89 -9.26
N ILE A 52 0.48 -3.11 -9.13
CA ILE A 52 -0.41 -2.31 -8.27
C ILE A 52 -0.50 -2.87 -6.86
N ILE A 53 -0.50 -4.20 -6.70
CA ILE A 53 -0.70 -4.85 -5.40
C ILE A 53 0.62 -5.39 -4.86
N LEU A 54 1.27 -6.30 -5.59
CA LEU A 54 2.42 -7.02 -5.05
C LEU A 54 3.64 -6.13 -4.89
N LEU A 55 3.97 -5.36 -5.92
CA LEU A 55 5.17 -4.53 -5.94
C LEU A 55 5.16 -3.45 -4.83
N PRO A 56 4.07 -2.68 -4.63
CA PRO A 56 4.02 -1.68 -3.56
C PRO A 56 3.99 -2.34 -2.18
N SER A 57 3.27 -3.46 -2.02
CA SER A 57 3.27 -4.24 -0.78
C SER A 57 4.68 -4.72 -0.43
N PHE A 58 5.44 -5.22 -1.40
CA PHE A 58 6.82 -5.66 -1.19
C PHE A 58 7.73 -4.49 -0.75
N PHE A 59 7.65 -3.34 -1.42
CA PHE A 59 8.45 -2.19 -1.04
C PHE A 59 8.04 -1.60 0.32
N LEU A 60 6.74 -1.58 0.64
CA LEU A 60 6.24 -1.17 1.95
C LEU A 60 6.64 -2.14 3.05
N LEU A 61 6.71 -3.44 2.78
CA LEU A 61 7.24 -4.43 3.71
C LEU A 61 8.70 -4.14 4.04
N ILE A 62 9.54 -3.95 3.01
CA ILE A 62 10.95 -3.60 3.18
C ILE A 62 11.09 -2.30 3.97
N SER A 63 10.32 -1.27 3.61
CA SER A 63 10.39 0.02 4.27
C SER A 63 9.93 -0.05 5.73
N GLY A 64 8.89 -0.83 6.03
CA GLY A 64 8.44 -1.13 7.38
C GLY A 64 9.53 -1.77 8.23
N LEU A 65 10.21 -2.80 7.72
CA LEU A 65 11.33 -3.45 8.40
C LEU A 65 12.50 -2.48 8.65
N LEU A 66 12.78 -1.57 7.71
CA LEU A 66 13.82 -0.55 7.86
C LEU A 66 13.43 0.58 8.81
N LEU A 67 12.14 0.92 8.89
CA LEU A 67 11.61 1.85 9.89
C LEU A 67 11.73 1.27 11.31
N LEU A 68 11.56 -0.04 11.50
CA LEU A 68 11.89 -0.71 12.77
C LEU A 68 13.37 -0.55 13.12
N LYS A 69 14.25 -0.58 12.11
CA LYS A 69 15.69 -0.28 12.24
C LYS A 69 16.03 1.22 12.30
N ARG A 70 15.01 2.09 12.38
CA ARG A 70 15.13 3.55 12.57
C ARG A 70 15.94 4.25 11.50
N LYS A 71 15.86 3.77 10.25
CA LYS A 71 16.55 4.40 9.12
C LYS A 71 15.75 5.61 8.64
N LYS A 72 16.37 6.80 8.66
CA LYS A 72 15.70 8.04 8.20
C LYS A 72 15.30 7.97 6.74
N TRP A 73 16.13 7.40 5.88
CA TRP A 73 15.84 7.27 4.46
C TRP A 73 14.63 6.34 4.19
N ALA A 74 14.40 5.34 5.06
CA ALA A 74 13.23 4.46 4.94
C ALA A 74 11.93 5.22 5.16
N TRP A 75 11.94 6.29 5.96
CA TRP A 75 10.79 7.19 6.09
C TRP A 75 10.45 7.85 4.76
N TRP A 76 11.43 8.49 4.14
CA TRP A 76 11.23 9.16 2.85
C TRP A 76 10.79 8.18 1.77
N PHE A 77 11.40 6.99 1.74
CA PHE A 77 11.00 5.93 0.84
C PHE A 77 9.54 5.51 1.05
N THR A 78 9.11 5.30 2.30
CA THR A 78 7.70 5.01 2.62
C THR A 78 6.75 6.11 2.18
N ILE A 79 7.11 7.39 2.37
CA ILE A 79 6.30 8.52 1.94
C ILE A 79 6.16 8.53 0.41
N VAL A 80 7.24 8.27 -0.34
CA VAL A 80 7.19 8.19 -1.81
C VAL A 80 6.23 7.09 -2.27
N ILE A 81 6.31 5.89 -1.68
CA ILE A 81 5.41 4.79 -2.04
C ILE A 81 3.96 5.15 -1.74
N PHE A 82 3.68 5.74 -0.57
CA PHE A 82 2.34 6.21 -0.25
C PHE A 82 1.85 7.32 -1.18
N SER A 83 2.71 8.24 -1.61
CA SER A 83 2.34 9.27 -2.58
C SER A 83 1.92 8.67 -3.92
N ILE A 84 2.62 7.62 -4.39
CA ILE A 84 2.23 6.89 -5.60
C ILE A 84 0.87 6.23 -5.42
N GLN A 85 0.65 5.53 -4.31
CA GLN A 85 -0.65 4.90 -4.02
C GLN A 85 -1.79 5.91 -3.88
N ILE A 86 -1.53 7.09 -3.30
CA ILE A 86 -2.54 8.16 -3.22
C ILE A 86 -2.87 8.70 -4.62
N ALA A 87 -1.87 8.93 -5.47
CA ALA A 87 -2.11 9.39 -6.84
C ALA A 87 -2.95 8.39 -7.63
N GLU A 88 -2.67 7.09 -7.45
CA GLU A 88 -3.48 6.01 -8.02
C GLU A 88 -4.91 6.01 -7.47
N LEU A 89 -5.09 6.12 -6.16
CA LEU A 89 -6.43 6.22 -5.54
C LEU A 89 -7.22 7.42 -6.10
N ILE A 90 -6.56 8.57 -6.27
CA ILE A 90 -7.19 9.76 -6.87
C ILE A 90 -7.63 9.46 -8.30
N TYR A 91 -6.75 8.88 -9.13
CA TYR A 91 -7.07 8.51 -10.51
C TYR A 91 -8.27 7.54 -10.57
N ILE A 92 -8.27 6.52 -9.73
CA ILE A 92 -9.36 5.55 -9.59
C ILE A 92 -10.67 6.25 -9.25
N VAL A 93 -10.68 7.11 -8.22
CA VAL A 93 -11.89 7.84 -7.80
C VAL A 93 -12.43 8.70 -8.95
N PHE A 94 -11.58 9.42 -9.67
CA PHE A 94 -12.01 10.20 -10.84
C PHE A 94 -12.58 9.33 -11.95
N ARG A 95 -11.95 8.18 -12.23
CA ARG A 95 -12.44 7.21 -13.21
C ARG A 95 -13.83 6.69 -12.81
N GLN A 96 -14.03 6.35 -11.54
CA GLN A 96 -15.33 5.88 -11.05
C GLN A 96 -16.40 6.96 -11.15
N ILE A 97 -16.09 8.22 -10.80
CA ILE A 97 -17.02 9.35 -10.98
C ILE A 97 -17.39 9.52 -12.45
N ALA A 98 -16.42 9.45 -13.36
CA ALA A 98 -16.67 9.56 -14.79
C ALA A 98 -17.55 8.41 -15.32
N ASN A 99 -17.30 7.17 -14.88
CA ASN A 99 -18.12 6.01 -15.25
C ASN A 99 -19.55 6.14 -14.73
N PHE A 100 -19.72 6.62 -13.49
CA PHE A 100 -21.02 6.91 -12.89
C PHE A 100 -21.85 7.91 -13.70
N ILE A 101 -21.21 8.93 -14.25
CA ILE A 101 -21.87 9.94 -15.07
C ILE A 101 -22.28 9.39 -16.44
N ASN A 102 -21.44 8.53 -17.05
CA ASN A 102 -21.58 8.15 -18.45
C ASN A 102 -22.27 6.80 -18.68
N THR A 103 -22.49 5.96 -17.64
CA THR A 103 -23.03 4.61 -17.81
C THR A 103 -24.15 4.28 -16.80
N PRO A 104 -25.23 3.58 -17.22
CA PRO A 104 -26.37 3.28 -16.35
C PRO A 104 -26.08 2.19 -15.29
N PHE A 105 -24.98 1.45 -15.41
CA PHE A 105 -24.53 0.45 -14.42
C PHE A 105 -23.03 0.62 -14.12
N PRO A 106 -22.67 1.54 -13.22
CA PRO A 106 -21.30 2.05 -13.15
C PRO A 106 -20.34 1.27 -12.25
N PHE A 107 -20.81 0.24 -11.52
CA PHE A 107 -19.98 -0.47 -10.56
C PHE A 107 -20.08 -1.98 -10.72
N THR A 108 -18.94 -2.62 -10.94
CA THR A 108 -18.78 -4.06 -10.78
C THR A 108 -18.15 -4.36 -9.41
N ILE A 109 -18.38 -5.56 -8.87
CA ILE A 109 -17.69 -6.01 -7.65
C ILE A 109 -16.17 -5.98 -7.85
N PHE A 110 -15.70 -6.16 -9.09
CA PHE A 110 -14.30 -6.02 -9.45
C PHE A 110 -13.77 -4.62 -9.16
N ASP A 111 -14.51 -3.55 -9.47
CA ASP A 111 -14.09 -2.19 -9.14
C ASP A 111 -13.86 -2.01 -7.63
N ILE A 112 -14.79 -2.50 -6.81
CA ILE A 112 -14.72 -2.37 -5.35
C ILE A 112 -13.51 -3.12 -4.76
N VAL A 113 -13.26 -4.34 -5.23
CA VAL A 113 -12.17 -5.20 -4.72
C VAL A 113 -10.80 -4.63 -5.10
N PHE A 114 -10.69 -3.98 -6.26
CA PHE A 114 -9.44 -3.38 -6.73
C PHE A 114 -9.12 -2.05 -6.04
N ASP A 115 -10.14 -1.31 -5.61
CA ASP A 115 -9.98 0.03 -5.06
C ASP A 115 -9.77 0.02 -3.51
N LEU A 116 -10.22 -1.04 -2.83
CA LEU A 116 -10.15 -1.21 -1.36
C LEU A 116 -8.75 -1.32 -0.74
N PRO A 117 -7.74 -1.95 -1.37
CA PRO A 117 -6.43 -2.19 -0.74
C PRO A 117 -5.71 -0.89 -0.35
N ILE A 118 -5.87 0.18 -1.13
CA ILE A 118 -5.19 1.45 -0.88
C ILE A 118 -5.73 2.14 0.38
N LEU A 119 -7.04 2.02 0.65
CA LEU A 119 -7.66 2.63 1.83
C LEU A 119 -7.14 2.05 3.15
N ILE A 120 -6.73 0.77 3.14
CA ILE A 120 -6.21 0.07 4.32
C ILE A 120 -4.86 0.66 4.76
N PHE A 121 -4.11 1.31 3.86
CA PHE A 121 -2.81 1.91 4.16
C PHE A 121 -2.90 3.33 4.75
N LEU A 122 -4.00 4.06 4.55
CA LEU A 122 -4.17 5.44 5.00
C LEU A 122 -3.94 5.66 6.51
N PRO A 123 -4.44 4.80 7.42
CA PRO A 123 -4.18 4.97 8.86
C PRO A 123 -2.69 4.99 9.20
N SER A 124 -1.88 4.17 8.53
CA SER A 124 -0.43 4.13 8.76
C SER A 124 0.26 5.39 8.31
N LEU A 125 -0.11 5.91 7.14
CA LEU A 125 0.44 7.16 6.63
C LEU A 125 0.15 8.31 7.61
N ILE A 126 -1.09 8.44 8.08
CA ILE A 126 -1.48 9.50 9.03
C ILE A 126 -0.66 9.39 10.32
N LEU A 127 -0.55 8.19 10.90
CA LEU A 127 0.21 7.96 12.13
C LEU A 127 1.70 8.29 11.97
N LEU A 128 2.30 7.94 10.82
CA LEU A 128 3.68 8.34 10.51
C LEU A 128 3.78 9.87 10.44
N LEU A 129 2.97 10.53 9.63
CA LEU A 129 3.05 11.99 9.47
C LEU A 129 2.93 12.75 10.81
N LEU A 130 2.04 12.30 11.70
CA LEU A 130 1.85 12.89 13.03
C LEU A 130 3.06 12.72 13.95
N ASP A 131 3.86 11.67 13.78
CA ASP A 131 4.94 11.29 14.70
C ASP A 131 6.35 11.54 14.12
N ARG A 132 6.41 12.16 12.95
CA ARG A 132 7.65 12.49 12.22
C ARG A 132 8.73 13.10 13.11
N LYS A 133 8.39 14.14 13.88
CA LYS A 133 9.37 14.86 14.71
C LYS A 133 10.00 13.96 15.77
N ASN A 134 9.23 13.05 16.36
CA ASN A 134 9.74 12.15 17.40
C ASN A 134 10.60 11.04 16.79
N PHE A 135 10.18 10.49 15.65
CA PHE A 135 10.98 9.50 14.93
C PHE A 135 12.34 10.08 14.51
N PHE A 136 12.37 11.27 13.92
CA PHE A 136 13.61 11.88 13.42
C PHE A 136 14.62 12.23 14.51
N LYS A 137 14.19 12.41 15.76
CA LYS A 137 15.09 12.60 16.93
C LYS A 137 15.90 11.35 17.25
N ILE A 138 15.36 10.17 16.98
CA ILE A 138 15.97 8.88 17.37
C ILE A 138 16.50 8.07 16.18
N ALA A 139 16.11 8.45 14.96
CA ALA A 139 16.51 7.79 13.75
C ALA A 139 17.94 8.18 13.35
N SER A 140 18.63 7.26 12.66
CA SER A 140 19.93 7.46 12.01
C SER A 140 19.73 7.64 10.51
#